data_AF-A0A8I1UUS5-F1
#
_entry.id   AF-A0A8I1UUS5-F1
#
_cell.length_a   1.000
_cell.length_b   1.000
_cell.length_c   1.000
_cell.angle_alpha   90.00
_cell.angle_beta   90.00
_cell.angle_gamma   90.00
#
_symmetry.space_group_name_H-M   'P 1'
#
loop_
_entity.id
_entity.type
_entity.pdbx_description
1 polymer ?
#
loop_
_entity_poly.entity_id
_entity_poly.type
_entity_poly.pdbx_seq_one_letter_code
_entity_poly.pdbx_strand_id
1 'polypeptide(L)'
;MTSISGYNPYAQYGAAYARAAATQPSLADALNAAETGSSSYDPNAATNLTLSDAAKAKLASDAALPDFTTVTSAARAALDKLYAASNVTGPLATDGSTTIDLSSFDRRSLFAISTNNGGTFTPDEQNVAATELSNRFNAALKPAAAATSMTKNYTVVYKAALDYLDGASPEEKATSAWAAQRAAVLKGFQAAQQKPDTAPSGISGDPVAAYFVKYPDGSGPTTSTESFSDVATGARATLDAQAADAASKNKELVFDPGRKTGQLVDFSGIDNRSLSAIALNQDQKFSNLESYAAKKELDSRTRASILSSLQQSQQSGDPSQLSLGILQSYSAMSDEERQASGWTTAFRDSMVQSYKATSNILSILQGS
;
A
#
# COMPACT_ATOMS: atom_id res chain seq x y z
N MET A 1 17.66 -26.85 22.36
CA MET A 1 16.54 -25.96 21.95
C MET A 1 17.11 -24.95 20.97
N THR A 2 16.75 -25.08 19.70
CA THR A 2 17.24 -24.26 18.60
C THR A 2 16.55 -22.90 18.63
N SER A 3 17.32 -21.85 18.94
CA SER A 3 16.89 -20.46 18.90
C SER A 3 16.78 -19.99 17.45
N ILE A 4 15.58 -19.58 17.02
CA ILE A 4 15.37 -18.85 15.76
C ILE A 4 15.70 -17.38 16.03
N SER A 5 16.90 -16.96 15.64
CA SER A 5 17.35 -15.57 15.67
C SER A 5 16.78 -14.81 14.46
N GLY A 6 15.53 -14.37 14.55
CA GLY A 6 14.96 -13.38 13.64
C GLY A 6 15.42 -11.99 14.04
N TYR A 7 16.33 -11.39 13.27
CA TYR A 7 16.71 -9.98 13.45
C TYR A 7 15.48 -9.10 13.16
N ASN A 8 14.84 -8.58 14.21
CA ASN A 8 13.86 -7.50 14.12
C ASN A 8 14.59 -6.15 14.33
N PRO A 9 14.86 -5.37 13.26
CA PRO A 9 15.59 -4.10 13.37
C PRO A 9 14.81 -2.99 14.13
N TYR A 10 13.54 -3.22 14.47
CA TYR A 10 12.68 -2.22 15.15
C TYR A 10 12.69 -2.33 16.68
N ALA A 11 13.27 -3.39 17.26
CA ALA A 11 13.15 -3.66 18.70
C ALA A 11 14.19 -2.96 19.60
N GLN A 12 15.13 -2.18 19.05
CA GLN A 12 16.35 -1.81 19.79
C GLN A 12 16.57 -0.34 20.16
N TYR A 13 15.61 0.57 19.94
CA TYR A 13 15.85 1.99 20.23
C TYR A 13 14.66 2.69 20.91
N GLY A 14 14.54 2.44 22.22
CA GLY A 14 13.73 3.25 23.13
C GLY A 14 14.58 4.33 23.82
N ALA A 15 14.04 5.54 23.87
CA ALA A 15 14.46 6.72 24.63
C ALA A 15 15.66 7.56 24.11
N ALA A 16 15.39 8.44 23.13
CA ALA A 16 16.19 9.64 22.89
C ALA A 16 15.42 10.76 22.17
N TYR A 17 14.29 11.24 22.71
CA TYR A 17 13.69 12.50 22.25
C TYR A 17 13.21 13.34 23.43
N ALA A 18 14.14 14.10 24.02
CA ALA A 18 13.82 15.21 24.90
C ALA A 18 14.74 16.41 24.57
N ARG A 19 14.12 17.45 24.00
CA ARG A 19 14.47 18.90 23.97
C ARG A 19 14.73 19.57 22.60
N ALA A 20 13.81 20.51 22.35
CA ALA A 20 14.00 21.93 22.00
C ALA A 20 14.35 22.37 20.56
N ALA A 21 13.42 23.13 19.95
CA ALA A 21 13.65 24.38 19.20
C ALA A 21 12.29 25.07 18.93
N ALA A 22 11.99 26.20 19.56
CA ALA A 22 12.11 27.58 19.04
C ALA A 22 10.91 28.02 18.16
N THR A 23 10.09 28.92 18.71
CA THR A 23 8.90 29.54 18.12
C THR A 23 9.24 30.40 16.90
N GLN A 24 8.64 30.08 15.75
CA GLN A 24 8.57 30.96 14.57
C GLN A 24 7.19 31.65 14.53
N PRO A 25 7.10 32.90 14.04
CA PRO A 25 5.84 33.63 13.98
C PRO A 25 4.86 33.00 12.98
N SER A 26 3.57 33.09 13.30
CA SER A 26 2.51 32.41 12.54
C SER A 26 2.04 33.26 11.35
N LEU A 27 1.49 32.62 10.33
CA LEU A 27 0.89 33.30 9.17
C LEU A 27 -0.24 34.27 9.58
N ALA A 28 -0.86 34.06 10.75
CA ALA A 28 -1.85 34.99 11.32
C ALA A 28 -1.24 36.36 11.66
N ASP A 29 0.04 36.41 12.06
CA ASP A 29 0.75 37.67 12.33
C ASP A 29 1.08 38.42 11.03
N ALA A 30 1.29 37.70 9.92
CA ALA A 30 1.51 38.30 8.60
C ALA A 30 0.21 38.78 7.94
N LEU A 31 -0.92 38.12 8.19
CA LEU A 31 -2.23 38.48 7.65
C LEU A 31 -2.83 39.70 8.37
N ASN A 32 -2.62 39.84 9.68
CA ASN A 32 -3.06 41.03 10.44
C ASN A 32 -2.32 42.32 10.00
N ALA A 33 -1.11 42.21 9.43
CA ALA A 33 -0.40 43.37 8.89
C ALA A 33 -1.01 43.90 7.58
N ALA A 34 -1.81 43.09 6.87
CA ALA A 34 -2.41 43.45 5.58
C ALA A 34 -3.78 44.17 5.70
N GLU A 35 -4.43 44.16 6.87
CA GLU A 35 -5.74 44.82 7.09
C GLU A 35 -5.67 46.35 7.25
N THR A 36 -4.49 46.97 7.27
CA THR A 36 -4.36 48.44 7.45
C THR A 36 -4.37 49.24 6.14
N GLY A 37 -4.68 48.61 4.99
CA GLY A 37 -4.78 49.28 3.69
C GLY A 37 -6.22 49.54 3.25
N SER A 38 -6.69 50.78 3.42
CA SER A 38 -8.01 51.28 3.01
C SER A 38 -8.29 51.16 1.49
N SER A 39 -9.42 50.55 1.10
CA SER A 39 -10.25 50.98 -0.05
C SER A 39 -11.59 50.24 -0.16
N SER A 40 -12.67 51.00 0.14
CA SER A 40 -14.02 50.99 -0.46
C SER A 40 -14.71 49.67 -0.87
N TYR A 41 -15.77 49.36 -0.12
CA TYR A 41 -16.76 48.27 -0.28
C TYR A 41 -17.62 48.38 -1.56
N ASP A 42 -17.78 47.25 -2.27
CA ASP A 42 -18.97 46.90 -3.07
C ASP A 42 -19.53 45.55 -2.54
N PRO A 43 -20.79 45.45 -2.07
CA PRO A 43 -21.30 44.25 -1.40
C PRO A 43 -21.73 43.08 -2.31
N ASN A 44 -21.56 43.13 -3.63
CA ASN A 44 -22.10 42.10 -4.54
C ASN A 44 -21.11 41.47 -5.56
N ALA A 45 -19.80 41.56 -5.34
CA ALA A 45 -18.86 40.75 -6.10
C ALA A 45 -18.70 39.36 -5.45
N ALA A 46 -19.43 38.36 -5.94
CA ALA A 46 -19.11 36.96 -5.66
C ALA A 46 -17.81 36.60 -6.41
N THR A 47 -16.66 36.90 -5.79
CA THR A 47 -15.36 36.51 -6.30
C THR A 47 -15.23 35.00 -6.13
N ASN A 48 -15.53 34.23 -7.19
CA ASN A 48 -15.17 32.81 -7.26
C ASN A 48 -13.63 32.72 -7.35
N LEU A 49 -12.97 32.68 -6.19
CA LEU A 49 -11.55 32.39 -6.07
C LEU A 49 -11.34 30.91 -6.44
N THR A 50 -11.02 30.66 -7.71
CA THR A 50 -10.60 29.33 -8.14
C THR A 50 -9.16 29.14 -7.65
N LEU A 51 -8.98 28.33 -6.59
CA LEU A 51 -7.65 27.94 -6.12
C LEU A 51 -6.90 27.26 -7.26
N SER A 52 -5.68 27.73 -7.56
CA SER A 52 -4.80 27.05 -8.53
C SER A 52 -4.49 25.63 -8.05
N ASP A 53 -4.16 24.72 -8.95
CA ASP A 53 -3.79 23.35 -8.56
C ASP A 53 -2.56 23.32 -7.65
N ALA A 54 -1.67 24.31 -7.77
CA ALA A 54 -0.58 24.54 -6.84
C ALA A 54 -1.06 24.97 -5.45
N ALA A 55 -2.12 25.81 -5.35
CA ALA A 55 -2.71 26.21 -4.08
C ALA A 55 -3.57 25.10 -3.45
N LYS A 56 -4.23 24.25 -4.24
CA LYS A 56 -4.91 23.03 -3.75
C LYS A 56 -3.91 21.98 -3.28
N ALA A 57 -2.81 21.79 -4.01
CA ALA A 57 -1.71 20.93 -3.58
C ALA A 57 -1.03 21.49 -2.32
N LYS A 58 -0.87 22.82 -2.24
CA LYS A 58 -0.41 23.51 -1.02
C LYS A 58 -1.37 23.28 0.14
N LEU A 59 -2.69 23.43 -0.08
CA LEU A 59 -3.72 23.23 0.94
C LEU A 59 -3.84 21.77 1.39
N ALA A 60 -3.64 20.81 0.48
CA ALA A 60 -3.54 19.39 0.81
C ALA A 60 -2.24 19.04 1.55
N SER A 61 -1.15 19.77 1.31
CA SER A 61 0.09 19.70 2.09
C SER A 61 0.06 20.52 3.40
N ASP A 62 -0.80 21.55 3.46
CA ASP A 62 -0.99 22.48 4.58
C ASP A 62 -2.15 22.08 5.49
N ALA A 63 -2.92 21.04 5.13
CA ALA A 63 -3.67 20.27 6.10
C ALA A 63 -2.63 19.64 7.04
N ALA A 64 -2.28 20.39 8.08
CA ALA A 64 -1.18 20.07 8.97
C ALA A 64 -1.37 18.64 9.44
N LEU A 65 -0.46 17.75 9.02
CA LEU A 65 -0.39 16.41 9.56
C LEU A 65 -0.37 16.57 11.08
N PRO A 66 -1.22 15.83 11.82
CA PRO A 66 -1.19 15.89 13.28
C PRO A 66 0.24 15.71 13.77
N ASP A 67 0.63 16.47 14.79
CA ASP A 67 1.94 16.29 15.40
C ASP A 67 2.08 14.84 15.93
N PHE A 68 3.32 14.40 16.12
CA PHE A 68 3.56 13.00 16.45
C PHE A 68 2.99 12.62 17.83
N THR A 69 2.87 13.58 18.75
CA THR A 69 2.20 13.39 20.04
C THR A 69 0.72 13.11 19.85
N THR A 70 0.04 13.85 18.99
CA THR A 70 -1.37 13.64 18.64
C THR A 70 -1.57 12.28 17.98
N VAL A 71 -0.69 11.88 17.05
CA VAL A 71 -0.69 10.53 16.46
C VAL A 71 -0.53 9.46 17.54
N THR A 72 0.38 9.67 18.48
CA THR A 72 0.65 8.74 19.59
C THR A 72 -0.56 8.56 20.49
N SER A 73 -1.21 9.67 20.88
CA SER A 73 -2.43 9.61 21.70
C SER A 73 -3.59 8.96 20.94
N ALA A 74 -3.73 9.22 19.64
CA ALA A 74 -4.75 8.58 18.81
C ALA A 74 -4.50 7.07 18.68
N ALA A 75 -3.25 6.66 18.47
CA ALA A 75 -2.86 5.25 18.38
C ALA A 75 -3.14 4.50 19.69
N ARG A 76 -2.82 5.11 20.84
CA ARG A 76 -3.16 4.56 22.16
C ARG A 76 -4.67 4.35 22.33
N ALA A 77 -5.46 5.39 22.04
CA ALA A 77 -6.91 5.33 22.13
C ALA A 77 -7.52 4.30 21.17
N ALA A 78 -6.94 4.11 19.97
CA ALA A 78 -7.37 3.11 19.01
C ALA A 78 -7.08 1.68 19.50
N LEU A 79 -5.90 1.44 20.08
CA LEU A 79 -5.55 0.14 20.66
C LEU A 79 -6.48 -0.21 21.83
N ASP A 80 -6.77 0.75 22.70
CA ASP A 80 -7.66 0.53 23.85
C ASP A 80 -9.08 0.17 23.39
N LYS A 81 -9.56 0.79 22.30
CA LYS A 81 -10.82 0.42 21.65
C LYS A 81 -10.78 -1.00 21.06
N LEU A 82 -9.67 -1.41 20.43
CA LEU A 82 -9.51 -2.78 19.94
C LEU A 82 -9.57 -3.79 21.08
N TYR A 83 -8.90 -3.52 22.20
CA TYR A 83 -8.97 -4.39 23.38
C TYR A 83 -10.38 -4.51 23.93
N ALA A 84 -11.11 -3.40 24.05
CA ALA A 84 -12.50 -3.41 24.48
C ALA A 84 -13.40 -4.18 23.50
N ALA A 85 -13.22 -3.99 22.19
CA ALA A 85 -14.01 -4.66 21.16
C ALA A 85 -13.74 -6.17 21.09
N SER A 86 -12.49 -6.58 21.27
CA SER A 86 -12.08 -7.99 21.27
C SER A 86 -12.24 -8.68 22.64
N ASN A 87 -12.62 -7.92 23.69
CA ASN A 87 -12.70 -8.40 25.07
C ASN A 87 -11.39 -9.08 25.55
N VAL A 88 -10.25 -8.47 25.24
CA VAL A 88 -8.91 -8.92 25.63
C VAL A 88 -8.18 -7.83 26.40
N THR A 89 -7.17 -8.20 27.19
CA THR A 89 -6.44 -7.27 28.07
C THR A 89 -5.06 -6.90 27.56
N GLY A 90 -4.61 -7.48 26.46
CA GLY A 90 -3.30 -7.25 25.88
C GLY A 90 -3.23 -7.79 24.45
N PRO A 91 -2.15 -7.50 23.71
CA PRO A 91 -2.02 -7.79 22.28
C PRO A 91 -1.63 -9.24 21.99
N LEU A 92 -1.26 -10.01 23.02
CA LEU A 92 -0.84 -11.40 22.90
C LEU A 92 -1.66 -12.28 23.85
N ALA A 93 -2.02 -13.47 23.40
CA ALA A 93 -2.59 -14.53 24.22
C ALA A 93 -1.47 -15.28 24.95
N THR A 94 -1.84 -16.17 25.88
CA THR A 94 -0.89 -16.98 26.66
C THR A 94 -0.02 -17.91 25.81
N ASP A 95 -0.46 -18.25 24.60
CA ASP A 95 0.29 -19.05 23.63
C ASP A 95 1.20 -18.22 22.70
N GLY A 96 1.22 -16.89 22.89
CA GLY A 96 2.00 -15.95 22.08
C GLY A 96 1.35 -15.57 20.75
N SER A 97 0.12 -16.00 20.47
CA SER A 97 -0.65 -15.55 19.30
C SER A 97 -1.18 -14.13 19.50
N THR A 98 -1.33 -13.38 18.41
CA THR A 98 -1.89 -12.02 18.44
C THR A 98 -3.40 -12.06 18.69
N THR A 99 -3.88 -11.28 19.65
CA THR A 99 -5.30 -11.19 20.03
C THR A 99 -6.06 -10.06 19.33
N ILE A 100 -5.33 -9.14 18.69
CA ILE A 100 -5.87 -7.98 18.00
C ILE A 100 -5.29 -7.89 16.59
N ASP A 101 -6.08 -7.35 15.67
CA ASP A 101 -5.64 -7.04 14.31
C ASP A 101 -5.23 -5.56 14.21
N LEU A 102 -3.97 -5.34 13.81
CA LEU A 102 -3.40 -4.00 13.61
C LEU A 102 -3.43 -3.55 12.14
N SER A 103 -4.01 -4.33 11.23
CA SER A 103 -4.09 -4.03 9.79
C SER A 103 -4.72 -2.65 9.50
N SER A 104 -5.63 -2.19 10.35
CA SER A 104 -6.32 -0.89 10.24
C SER A 104 -5.48 0.32 10.67
N PHE A 105 -4.37 0.11 11.40
CA PHE A 105 -3.50 1.21 11.82
C PHE A 105 -2.68 1.72 10.63
N ASP A 106 -2.46 3.02 10.55
CA ASP A 106 -1.54 3.57 9.56
C ASP A 106 -0.07 3.34 9.99
N ARG A 107 0.86 3.42 9.03
CA ARG A 107 2.29 3.19 9.27
C ARG A 107 2.88 4.11 10.34
N ARG A 108 2.46 5.38 10.40
CA ARG A 108 3.00 6.37 11.35
C ARG A 108 2.51 6.08 12.77
N SER A 109 1.26 5.63 12.93
CA SER A 109 0.73 5.13 14.20
C SER A 109 1.45 3.85 14.66
N LEU A 110 1.64 2.88 13.76
CA LEU A 110 2.40 1.66 14.06
C LEU A 110 3.85 1.97 14.45
N PHE A 111 4.47 2.93 13.77
CA PHE A 111 5.81 3.39 14.11
C PHE A 111 5.84 3.96 15.54
N ALA A 112 4.90 4.85 15.90
CA ALA A 112 4.78 5.39 17.26
C ALA A 112 4.64 4.30 18.33
N ILE A 113 3.81 3.28 18.07
CA ILE A 113 3.64 2.13 18.97
C ILE A 113 4.96 1.36 19.08
N SER A 114 5.57 1.00 17.94
CA SER A 114 6.78 0.17 17.89
C SER A 114 7.99 0.80 18.58
N THR A 115 8.13 2.13 18.55
CA THR A 115 9.24 2.85 19.19
C THR A 115 8.94 3.28 20.61
N ASN A 116 7.80 2.86 21.17
CA ASN A 116 7.28 3.32 22.46
C ASN A 116 7.27 4.86 22.59
N ASN A 117 6.82 5.56 21.55
CA ASN A 117 6.78 7.01 21.61
C ASN A 117 5.89 7.46 22.78
N GLY A 118 6.37 8.40 23.58
CA GLY A 118 5.66 8.86 24.79
C GLY A 118 5.65 7.87 25.97
N GLY A 119 6.24 6.69 25.85
CA GLY A 119 6.36 5.73 26.96
C GLY A 119 5.06 5.04 27.36
N THR A 120 4.03 5.09 26.51
CA THR A 120 2.67 4.59 26.81
C THR A 120 2.36 3.20 26.24
N PHE A 121 3.33 2.56 25.58
CA PHE A 121 3.14 1.25 24.94
C PHE A 121 3.97 0.18 25.64
N THR A 122 3.32 -0.95 25.90
CA THR A 122 3.96 -2.14 26.48
C THR A 122 4.95 -2.78 25.50
N PRO A 123 5.92 -3.59 25.98
CA PRO A 123 6.83 -4.32 25.09
C PRO A 123 6.10 -5.24 24.09
N ASP A 124 4.99 -5.85 24.50
CA ASP A 124 4.23 -6.73 23.62
C ASP A 124 3.54 -5.94 22.50
N GLU A 125 3.00 -4.76 22.80
CA GLU A 125 2.42 -3.87 21.79
C GLU A 125 3.47 -3.38 20.80
N GLN A 126 4.66 -3.01 21.30
CA GLN A 126 5.80 -2.64 20.47
C GLN A 126 6.17 -3.76 19.50
N ASN A 127 6.25 -5.00 20.01
CA ASN A 127 6.64 -6.16 19.21
C ASN A 127 5.59 -6.52 18.14
N VAL A 128 4.29 -6.48 18.49
CA VAL A 128 3.22 -6.75 17.52
C VAL A 128 3.17 -5.65 16.45
N ALA A 129 3.32 -4.38 16.82
CA ALA A 129 3.39 -3.29 15.84
C ALA A 129 4.63 -3.37 14.92
N ALA A 130 5.79 -3.71 15.47
CA ALA A 130 7.00 -3.95 14.68
C ALA A 130 6.84 -5.14 13.71
N THR A 131 6.17 -6.19 14.16
CA THR A 131 5.85 -7.35 13.32
C THR A 131 4.93 -6.95 12.17
N GLU A 132 3.89 -6.16 12.44
CA GLU A 132 2.99 -5.65 11.42
C GLU A 132 3.70 -4.74 10.40
N LEU A 133 4.60 -3.85 10.84
CA LEU A 133 5.44 -3.05 9.93
C LEU A 133 6.32 -3.93 9.03
N SER A 134 6.88 -5.01 9.57
CA SER A 134 7.64 -6.01 8.80
C SER A 134 6.77 -6.76 7.80
N ASN A 135 5.55 -7.14 8.20
CA ASN A 135 4.57 -7.76 7.31
C ASN A 135 4.22 -6.85 6.14
N ARG A 136 3.99 -5.56 6.39
CA ARG A 136 3.69 -4.57 5.34
C ARG A 136 4.85 -4.35 4.38
N PHE A 137 6.08 -4.31 4.89
CA PHE A 137 7.28 -4.26 4.05
C PHE A 137 7.34 -5.49 3.13
N ASN A 138 7.16 -6.70 3.68
CA ASN A 138 7.16 -7.94 2.91
C ASN A 138 6.02 -7.97 1.87
N ALA A 139 4.83 -7.51 2.24
CA ALA A 139 3.68 -7.42 1.34
C ALA A 139 3.94 -6.46 0.17
N ALA A 140 4.58 -5.32 0.43
CA ALA A 140 4.98 -4.37 -0.61
C ALA A 140 6.04 -4.92 -1.56
N LEU A 141 6.95 -5.76 -1.06
CA LEU A 141 7.98 -6.40 -1.88
C LEU A 141 7.45 -7.55 -2.73
N LYS A 142 6.44 -8.28 -2.23
CA LYS A 142 6.00 -9.57 -2.80
C LYS A 142 5.77 -9.55 -4.31
N PRO A 143 5.05 -8.58 -4.92
CA PRO A 143 4.86 -8.57 -6.37
C PRO A 143 6.17 -8.42 -7.15
N ALA A 144 7.04 -7.50 -6.70
CA ALA A 144 8.33 -7.25 -7.32
C ALA A 144 9.31 -8.42 -7.10
N ALA A 145 9.25 -9.08 -5.94
CA ALA A 145 10.07 -10.24 -5.61
C ALA A 145 9.68 -11.46 -6.45
N ALA A 146 8.39 -11.73 -6.62
CA ALA A 146 7.92 -12.79 -7.50
C ALA A 146 8.32 -12.52 -8.97
N ALA A 147 8.13 -11.28 -9.46
CA ALA A 147 8.61 -10.90 -10.81
C ALA A 147 10.14 -11.07 -10.95
N THR A 148 10.91 -10.72 -9.92
CA THR A 148 12.37 -10.93 -9.86
C THR A 148 12.72 -12.42 -9.96
N SER A 149 12.02 -13.31 -9.26
CA SER A 149 12.27 -14.76 -9.34
C SER A 149 12.09 -15.32 -10.75
N MET A 150 11.17 -14.75 -11.52
CA MET A 150 10.81 -15.17 -12.88
C MET A 150 11.73 -14.59 -13.95
N THR A 151 12.11 -13.31 -13.79
CA THR A 151 12.89 -12.54 -14.77
C THR A 151 14.38 -12.52 -14.45
N LYS A 152 14.75 -12.87 -13.22
CA LYS A 152 16.05 -12.64 -12.58
C LYS A 152 16.44 -11.18 -12.43
N ASN A 153 15.57 -10.20 -12.73
CA ASN A 153 15.91 -8.79 -12.60
C ASN A 153 15.76 -8.28 -11.17
N TYR A 154 16.87 -8.25 -10.42
CA TYR A 154 16.90 -7.77 -9.04
C TYR A 154 16.69 -6.27 -8.90
N THR A 155 16.90 -5.47 -9.94
CA THR A 155 16.70 -4.01 -9.90
C THR A 155 15.26 -3.67 -9.47
N VAL A 156 14.31 -4.52 -9.84
CA VAL A 156 12.87 -4.36 -9.64
C VAL A 156 12.50 -4.41 -8.16
N VAL A 157 12.94 -5.45 -7.45
CA VAL A 157 12.62 -5.63 -6.02
C VAL A 157 13.38 -4.62 -5.14
N TYR A 158 14.61 -4.24 -5.50
CA TYR A 158 15.31 -3.16 -4.80
C TYR A 158 14.66 -1.80 -5.02
N LYS A 159 14.11 -1.52 -6.23
CA LYS A 159 13.33 -0.31 -6.48
C LYS A 159 12.07 -0.26 -5.61
N ALA A 160 11.32 -1.36 -5.55
CA ALA A 160 10.14 -1.46 -4.69
C ALA A 160 10.48 -1.24 -3.20
N ALA A 161 11.62 -1.80 -2.74
CA ALA A 161 12.11 -1.57 -1.39
C ALA A 161 12.46 -0.08 -1.13
N LEU A 162 13.11 0.60 -2.08
CA LEU A 162 13.40 2.04 -1.98
C LEU A 162 12.11 2.85 -1.90
N ASP A 163 11.14 2.58 -2.78
CA ASP A 163 9.87 3.29 -2.82
C ASP A 163 9.10 3.14 -1.51
N TYR A 164 9.07 1.93 -0.94
CA TYR A 164 8.48 1.72 0.38
C TYR A 164 9.20 2.50 1.48
N LEU A 165 10.54 2.49 1.50
CA LEU A 165 11.31 3.22 2.52
C LEU A 165 11.19 4.74 2.36
N ASP A 166 11.11 5.24 1.13
CA ASP A 166 10.92 6.66 0.83
C ASP A 166 9.51 7.16 1.18
N GLY A 167 8.53 6.25 1.27
CA GLY A 167 7.19 6.53 1.82
C GLY A 167 7.11 6.62 3.35
N ALA A 168 8.22 6.48 4.09
CA ALA A 168 8.24 6.59 5.55
C ALA A 168 7.86 8.00 6.06
N SER A 169 7.35 8.06 7.30
CA SER A 169 7.01 9.33 7.95
C SER A 169 8.26 10.15 8.30
N PRO A 170 8.13 11.47 8.54
CA PRO A 170 9.26 12.29 8.98
C PRO A 170 9.97 11.75 10.24
N GLU A 171 9.21 11.22 11.19
CA GLU A 171 9.75 10.68 12.44
C GLU A 171 10.54 9.39 12.21
N GLU A 172 10.05 8.51 11.33
CA GLU A 172 10.76 7.29 10.94
C GLU A 172 12.05 7.64 10.19
N LYS A 173 11.99 8.60 9.26
CA LYS A 173 13.15 9.10 8.49
C LYS A 173 14.23 9.75 9.36
N ALA A 174 13.86 10.30 10.51
CA ALA A 174 14.80 10.90 11.46
C ALA A 174 15.63 9.84 12.23
N THR A 175 15.32 8.54 12.09
CA THR A 175 16.06 7.50 12.80
C THR A 175 17.32 7.03 12.06
N SER A 176 18.34 6.64 12.82
CA SER A 176 19.54 6.01 12.28
C SER A 176 19.25 4.63 11.67
N ALA A 177 18.26 3.91 12.19
CA ALA A 177 17.82 2.62 11.67
C ALA A 177 17.26 2.74 10.24
N TRP A 178 16.35 3.70 10.02
CA TRP A 178 15.85 3.97 8.67
C TRP A 178 16.98 4.38 7.73
N ALA A 179 17.87 5.27 8.17
CA ALA A 179 18.99 5.73 7.34
C ALA A 179 19.91 4.57 6.94
N ALA A 180 20.22 3.65 7.87
CA ALA A 180 21.02 2.47 7.61
C ALA A 180 20.31 1.50 6.64
N GLN A 181 19.03 1.22 6.86
CA GLN A 181 18.24 0.32 6.00
C GLN A 181 18.14 0.88 4.58
N ARG A 182 17.81 2.17 4.44
CA ARG A 182 17.76 2.82 3.12
C ARG A 182 19.10 2.81 2.42
N ALA A 183 20.20 3.06 3.14
CA ALA A 183 21.54 3.00 2.58
C ALA A 183 21.91 1.60 2.08
N ALA A 184 21.53 0.54 2.82
CA ALA A 184 21.73 -0.84 2.39
C ALA A 184 20.94 -1.15 1.11
N VAL A 185 19.65 -0.80 1.07
CA VAL A 185 18.81 -1.00 -0.11
C VAL A 185 19.32 -0.20 -1.31
N LEU A 186 19.80 1.04 -1.11
CA LEU A 186 20.37 1.85 -2.19
C LEU A 186 21.64 1.21 -2.77
N LYS A 187 22.52 0.68 -1.92
CA LYS A 187 23.71 -0.08 -2.39
C LYS A 187 23.30 -1.30 -3.20
N GLY A 188 22.28 -2.04 -2.74
CA GLY A 188 21.75 -3.20 -3.45
C GLY A 188 21.13 -2.83 -4.79
N PHE A 189 20.39 -1.72 -4.84
CA PHE A 189 19.84 -1.16 -6.07
C PHE A 189 20.94 -0.79 -7.06
N GLN A 190 21.99 -0.09 -6.61
CA GLN A 190 23.14 0.28 -7.45
C GLN A 190 23.88 -0.96 -7.97
N ALA A 191 24.08 -1.99 -7.13
CA ALA A 191 24.68 -3.24 -7.56
C ALA A 191 23.81 -3.98 -8.59
N ALA A 192 22.49 -4.01 -8.38
CA ALA A 192 21.53 -4.63 -9.29
C ALA A 192 21.46 -3.89 -10.64
N GLN A 193 21.63 -2.56 -10.66
CA GLN A 193 21.73 -1.82 -11.94
C GLN A 193 22.92 -2.26 -12.79
N GLN A 194 24.03 -2.65 -12.16
CA GLN A 194 25.22 -3.12 -12.88
C GLN A 194 25.09 -4.57 -13.35
N LYS A 195 24.44 -5.42 -12.54
CA LYS A 195 24.21 -6.84 -12.84
C LYS A 195 22.77 -7.23 -12.50
N PRO A 196 21.81 -6.90 -13.37
CA PRO A 196 20.39 -7.08 -13.07
C PRO A 196 20.02 -8.53 -12.79
N ASP A 197 20.70 -9.48 -13.43
CA ASP A 197 20.45 -10.92 -13.35
C ASP A 197 21.05 -11.62 -12.12
N THR A 198 21.84 -10.89 -11.33
CA THR A 198 22.62 -11.43 -10.22
C THR A 198 22.19 -10.80 -8.91
N ALA A 199 21.86 -11.63 -7.91
CA ALA A 199 21.51 -11.15 -6.58
C ALA A 199 22.68 -10.35 -5.97
N PRO A 200 22.46 -9.09 -5.55
CA PRO A 200 23.45 -8.35 -4.77
C PRO A 200 23.82 -9.11 -3.49
N SER A 201 25.09 -9.04 -3.10
CA SER A 201 25.63 -9.74 -1.93
C SER A 201 26.67 -8.88 -1.21
N GLY A 202 27.01 -9.26 0.03
CA GLY A 202 28.00 -8.54 0.84
C GLY A 202 27.52 -7.22 1.44
N ILE A 203 26.21 -6.95 1.39
CA ILE A 203 25.59 -5.74 1.95
C ILE A 203 25.07 -6.08 3.35
N SER A 204 25.66 -5.44 4.36
CA SER A 204 25.20 -5.61 5.75
C SER A 204 23.81 -5.03 5.95
N GLY A 205 22.93 -5.78 6.62
CA GLY A 205 21.58 -5.34 6.96
C GLY A 205 20.63 -5.22 5.77
N ASP A 206 20.90 -5.91 4.66
CA ASP A 206 20.09 -5.86 3.45
C ASP A 206 18.72 -6.56 3.66
N PRO A 207 17.60 -5.80 3.70
CA PRO A 207 16.30 -6.39 3.95
C PRO A 207 15.74 -7.13 2.72
N VAL A 208 16.20 -6.82 1.50
CA VAL A 208 15.79 -7.52 0.28
C VAL A 208 16.49 -8.88 0.20
N ALA A 209 17.79 -8.93 0.50
CA ALA A 209 18.49 -10.20 0.61
C ALA A 209 17.88 -11.10 1.70
N ALA A 210 17.56 -10.53 2.87
CA ALA A 210 16.89 -11.26 3.95
C ALA A 210 15.51 -11.80 3.51
N TYR A 211 14.75 -11.04 2.72
CA TYR A 211 13.49 -11.50 2.15
C TYR A 211 13.69 -12.76 1.28
N PHE A 212 14.65 -12.77 0.35
CA PHE A 212 14.89 -13.93 -0.52
C PHE A 212 15.51 -15.13 0.20
N VAL A 213 16.23 -14.92 1.32
CA VAL A 213 16.65 -16.03 2.20
C VAL A 213 15.43 -16.75 2.78
N LYS A 214 14.40 -15.99 3.18
CA LYS A 214 13.17 -16.54 3.77
C LYS A 214 12.18 -17.05 2.70
N TYR A 215 12.14 -16.40 1.55
CA TYR A 215 11.22 -16.70 0.44
C TYR A 215 12.00 -16.81 -0.89
N PRO A 216 12.69 -17.95 -1.13
CA PRO A 216 13.59 -18.10 -2.28
C PRO A 216 12.93 -17.96 -3.65
N ASP A 217 11.62 -18.24 -3.73
CA ASP A 217 10.79 -18.10 -4.93
C ASP A 217 10.10 -16.73 -5.02
N GLY A 218 10.30 -15.84 -4.05
CA GLY A 218 9.67 -14.53 -4.01
C GLY A 218 8.21 -14.53 -3.52
N SER A 219 7.67 -15.68 -3.11
CA SER A 219 6.26 -15.86 -2.71
C SER A 219 5.81 -14.99 -1.53
N GLY A 220 6.73 -14.68 -0.61
CA GLY A 220 6.45 -13.92 0.60
C GLY A 220 5.66 -14.72 1.63
N PRO A 221 5.37 -14.11 2.80
CA PRO A 221 4.50 -14.74 3.78
C PRO A 221 3.10 -14.95 3.20
N THR A 222 2.53 -16.13 3.44
CA THR A 222 1.10 -16.38 3.25
C THR A 222 0.37 -15.84 4.47
N THR A 223 -0.24 -14.67 4.37
CA THR A 223 -1.27 -14.30 5.35
C THR A 223 -2.43 -15.29 5.19
N SER A 224 -3.05 -15.68 6.31
CA SER A 224 -4.27 -16.46 6.30
C SER A 224 -5.36 -15.64 5.61
N THR A 225 -5.46 -15.81 4.30
CA THR A 225 -6.47 -15.13 3.50
C THR A 225 -7.83 -15.65 3.94
N GLU A 226 -8.77 -14.75 4.28
CA GLU A 226 -10.18 -15.10 4.46
C GLU A 226 -10.63 -16.04 3.34
N SER A 227 -11.45 -17.04 3.68
CA SER A 227 -11.92 -17.98 2.66
C SER A 227 -12.65 -17.20 1.56
N PHE A 228 -12.60 -17.68 0.32
CA PHE A 228 -13.25 -16.99 -0.78
C PHE A 228 -14.78 -16.86 -0.57
N SER A 229 -15.37 -17.75 0.24
CA SER A 229 -16.78 -17.66 0.64
C SER A 229 -17.06 -16.54 1.67
N ASP A 230 -16.12 -16.29 2.58
CA ASP A 230 -16.21 -15.15 3.50
C ASP A 230 -16.10 -13.83 2.74
N VAL A 231 -15.20 -13.76 1.76
CA VAL A 231 -15.09 -12.61 0.84
C VAL A 231 -16.40 -12.39 0.08
N ALA A 232 -16.98 -13.46 -0.48
CA ALA A 232 -18.26 -13.37 -1.18
C ALA A 232 -19.37 -12.87 -0.25
N THR A 233 -19.36 -13.27 1.02
CA THR A 233 -20.32 -12.82 2.03
C THR A 233 -20.14 -11.33 2.36
N GLY A 234 -18.91 -10.86 2.54
CA GLY A 234 -18.61 -9.43 2.75
C GLY A 234 -18.97 -8.56 1.54
N ALA A 235 -18.67 -9.03 0.33
CA ALA A 235 -19.04 -8.36 -0.91
C ALA A 235 -20.57 -8.26 -1.08
N ARG A 236 -21.31 -9.32 -0.74
CA ARG A 236 -22.78 -9.32 -0.72
C ARG A 236 -23.33 -8.28 0.26
N ALA A 237 -22.81 -8.25 1.48
CA ALA A 237 -23.22 -7.26 2.49
C ALA A 237 -22.98 -5.81 2.01
N THR A 238 -21.87 -5.57 1.29
CA THR A 238 -21.56 -4.26 0.71
C THR A 238 -22.58 -3.85 -0.38
N LEU A 239 -22.92 -4.77 -1.28
CA LEU A 239 -23.94 -4.51 -2.30
C LEU A 239 -25.34 -4.32 -1.70
N ASP A 240 -25.67 -5.07 -0.64
CA ASP A 240 -26.95 -4.96 0.06
C ASP A 240 -27.06 -3.62 0.80
N ALA A 241 -25.96 -3.13 1.38
CA ALA A 241 -25.91 -1.80 1.97
C ALA A 241 -26.14 -0.69 0.92
N GLN A 242 -25.54 -0.82 -0.27
CA GLN A 242 -25.81 0.10 -1.38
C GLN A 242 -27.26 0.02 -1.86
N ALA A 243 -27.85 -1.18 -1.89
CA ALA A 243 -29.25 -1.37 -2.26
C ALA A 243 -30.20 -0.73 -1.24
N ALA A 244 -29.91 -0.88 0.06
CA ALA A 244 -30.67 -0.24 1.13
C ALA A 244 -30.57 1.31 1.07
N ASP A 245 -29.37 1.84 0.82
CA ASP A 245 -29.15 3.28 0.60
C ASP A 245 -29.94 3.80 -0.61
N ALA A 246 -29.88 3.10 -1.76
CA ALA A 246 -30.66 3.45 -2.93
C ALA A 246 -32.17 3.43 -2.64
N ALA A 247 -32.66 2.40 -1.95
CA ALA A 247 -34.06 2.26 -1.57
C ALA A 247 -34.52 3.40 -0.65
N SER A 248 -33.69 3.82 0.30
CA SER A 248 -33.97 4.98 1.17
C SER A 248 -34.17 6.29 0.39
N LYS A 249 -33.59 6.37 -0.83
CA LYS A 249 -33.71 7.48 -1.77
C LYS A 249 -34.80 7.26 -2.82
N ASN A 250 -35.66 6.24 -2.65
CA ASN A 250 -36.67 5.79 -3.61
C ASN A 250 -36.07 5.43 -4.99
N LYS A 251 -34.85 4.85 -4.99
CA LYS A 251 -34.15 4.38 -6.19
C LYS A 251 -33.89 2.88 -6.10
N GLU A 252 -33.89 2.23 -7.27
CA GLU A 252 -33.37 0.88 -7.44
C GLU A 252 -31.85 0.94 -7.62
N LEU A 253 -31.09 0.04 -6.98
CA LEU A 253 -29.68 -0.16 -7.31
C LEU A 253 -29.57 -0.85 -8.67
N VAL A 254 -28.89 -0.22 -9.62
CA VAL A 254 -28.75 -0.71 -10.99
C VAL A 254 -27.30 -1.02 -11.31
N PHE A 255 -27.10 -2.05 -12.13
CA PHE A 255 -25.78 -2.57 -12.52
C PHE A 255 -25.44 -2.28 -13.98
N ASP A 256 -26.40 -1.74 -14.73
CA ASP A 256 -26.23 -1.33 -16.12
C ASP A 256 -26.12 0.21 -16.20
N PRO A 257 -24.97 0.75 -16.64
CA PRO A 257 -24.79 2.19 -16.83
C PRO A 257 -25.69 2.79 -17.93
N GLY A 258 -26.30 1.97 -18.79
CA GLY A 258 -27.27 2.41 -19.78
C GLY A 258 -28.65 2.75 -19.20
N ARG A 259 -28.94 2.41 -17.94
CA ARG A 259 -30.24 2.72 -17.33
C ARG A 259 -30.36 4.21 -17.00
N LYS A 260 -31.49 4.78 -17.42
CA LYS A 260 -31.84 6.20 -17.19
C LYS A 260 -32.41 6.47 -15.79
N THR A 261 -32.78 5.43 -15.05
CA THR A 261 -33.42 5.51 -13.74
C THR A 261 -32.73 4.53 -12.78
N GLY A 262 -32.58 4.91 -11.52
CA GLY A 262 -31.90 4.13 -10.49
C GLY A 262 -30.61 4.80 -9.99
N GLN A 263 -29.95 4.14 -9.04
CA GLN A 263 -28.62 4.48 -8.55
C GLN A 263 -27.65 3.44 -9.10
N LEU A 264 -26.65 3.87 -9.88
CA LEU A 264 -25.62 2.94 -10.37
C LEU A 264 -24.82 2.39 -9.19
N VAL A 265 -24.51 1.10 -9.22
CA VAL A 265 -23.60 0.46 -8.26
C VAL A 265 -22.26 1.18 -8.23
N ASP A 266 -21.72 1.37 -7.04
CA ASP A 266 -20.39 1.90 -6.82
C ASP A 266 -19.43 0.77 -6.43
N PHE A 267 -18.54 0.42 -7.35
CA PHE A 267 -17.50 -0.57 -7.09
C PHE A 267 -16.20 0.05 -6.54
N SER A 268 -16.08 1.37 -6.42
CA SER A 268 -14.82 2.04 -6.06
C SER A 268 -14.27 1.60 -4.70
N GLY A 269 -15.15 1.29 -3.74
CA GLY A 269 -14.80 0.76 -2.43
C GLY A 269 -14.69 -0.77 -2.36
N ILE A 270 -14.95 -1.50 -3.45
CA ILE A 270 -14.85 -2.96 -3.52
C ILE A 270 -13.49 -3.32 -4.13
N ASP A 271 -12.69 -4.09 -3.40
CA ASP A 271 -11.38 -4.55 -3.85
C ASP A 271 -11.48 -5.60 -4.97
N ASN A 272 -10.37 -5.86 -5.66
CA ASN A 272 -10.35 -6.74 -6.83
C ASN A 272 -10.66 -8.21 -6.47
N ARG A 273 -10.35 -8.67 -5.26
CA ARG A 273 -10.64 -10.03 -4.81
C ARG A 273 -12.12 -10.18 -4.50
N SER A 274 -12.73 -9.18 -3.87
CA SER A 274 -14.19 -9.08 -3.70
C SER A 274 -14.93 -8.99 -5.04
N LEU A 275 -14.43 -8.20 -6.00
CA LEU A 275 -14.98 -8.16 -7.36
C LEU A 275 -14.88 -9.52 -8.06
N SER A 276 -13.80 -10.26 -7.83
CA SER A 276 -13.61 -11.61 -8.36
C SER A 276 -14.59 -12.60 -7.74
N ALA A 277 -14.91 -12.46 -6.45
CA ALA A 277 -15.95 -13.25 -5.79
C ALA A 277 -17.33 -13.01 -6.40
N ILE A 278 -17.69 -11.75 -6.67
CA ILE A 278 -18.93 -11.38 -7.35
C ILE A 278 -18.96 -11.92 -8.79
N ALA A 279 -17.87 -11.77 -9.53
CA ALA A 279 -17.77 -12.16 -10.93
C ALA A 279 -17.78 -13.67 -11.15
N LEU A 280 -17.08 -14.44 -10.31
CA LEU A 280 -17.04 -15.90 -10.38
C LEU A 280 -18.30 -16.53 -9.79
N ASN A 281 -18.91 -15.89 -8.79
CA ASN A 281 -20.18 -16.28 -8.17
C ASN A 281 -20.25 -17.78 -7.81
N GLN A 282 -19.15 -18.32 -7.26
CA GLN A 282 -19.05 -19.76 -6.94
C GLN A 282 -20.12 -20.21 -5.93
N ASP A 283 -20.48 -19.31 -5.01
CA ASP A 283 -21.48 -19.55 -3.96
C ASP A 283 -22.92 -19.21 -4.38
N GLN A 284 -23.15 -18.77 -5.64
CA GLN A 284 -24.47 -18.38 -6.14
C GLN A 284 -25.17 -17.29 -5.31
N LYS A 285 -24.41 -16.41 -4.66
CA LYS A 285 -24.89 -15.27 -3.85
C LYS A 285 -25.21 -14.02 -4.67
N PHE A 286 -24.82 -14.01 -5.94
CA PHE A 286 -24.95 -12.86 -6.83
C PHE A 286 -25.84 -13.21 -8.02
N SER A 287 -26.58 -12.23 -8.50
CA SER A 287 -27.33 -12.31 -9.75
C SER A 287 -26.38 -12.21 -10.95
N ASN A 288 -26.86 -12.65 -12.11
CA ASN A 288 -26.09 -12.55 -13.36
C ASN A 288 -25.70 -11.11 -13.72
N LEU A 289 -26.55 -10.12 -13.37
CA LEU A 289 -26.26 -8.71 -13.61
C LEU A 289 -25.14 -8.20 -12.70
N GLU A 290 -25.14 -8.60 -11.43
CA GLU A 290 -24.07 -8.28 -10.48
C GLU A 290 -22.74 -8.88 -10.93
N SER A 291 -22.73 -10.18 -11.27
CA SER A 291 -21.54 -10.85 -11.78
C SER A 291 -21.00 -10.22 -13.06
N TYR A 292 -21.88 -9.86 -14.00
CA TYR A 292 -21.48 -9.20 -15.23
C TYR A 292 -20.88 -7.81 -15.00
N ALA A 293 -21.50 -7.00 -14.14
CA ALA A 293 -21.02 -5.66 -13.83
C ALA A 293 -19.68 -5.70 -13.07
N ALA A 294 -19.54 -6.60 -12.10
CA ALA A 294 -18.28 -6.80 -11.39
C ALA A 294 -17.16 -7.27 -12.33
N LYS A 295 -17.45 -8.20 -13.25
CA LYS A 295 -16.50 -8.63 -14.28
C LYS A 295 -16.07 -7.47 -15.18
N LYS A 296 -17.00 -6.63 -15.61
CA LYS A 296 -16.71 -5.45 -16.45
C LYS A 296 -15.82 -4.45 -15.73
N GLU A 297 -16.06 -4.22 -14.45
CA GLU A 297 -15.22 -3.37 -13.60
C GLU A 297 -13.82 -3.97 -13.42
N LEU A 298 -13.72 -5.26 -13.08
CA LEU A 298 -12.45 -5.96 -12.94
C LEU A 298 -11.61 -5.90 -14.24
N ASP A 299 -12.26 -6.08 -15.39
CA ASP A 299 -11.62 -5.93 -16.71
C ASP A 299 -11.18 -4.50 -16.97
N SER A 300 -11.96 -3.51 -16.52
CA SER A 300 -11.60 -2.09 -16.62
C SER A 300 -10.32 -1.78 -15.83
N ARG A 301 -10.25 -2.24 -14.58
CA ARG A 301 -9.06 -2.08 -13.72
C ARG A 301 -7.85 -2.81 -14.29
N THR A 302 -8.06 -4.02 -14.80
CA THR A 302 -7.01 -4.81 -15.46
C THR A 302 -6.45 -4.07 -16.68
N ARG A 303 -7.32 -3.53 -17.55
CA ARG A 303 -6.87 -2.72 -18.71
C ARG A 303 -6.14 -1.45 -18.27
N ALA A 304 -6.61 -0.77 -17.22
CA ALA A 304 -5.94 0.40 -16.69
C ALA A 304 -4.53 0.08 -16.16
N SER A 305 -4.36 -1.06 -15.47
CA SER A 305 -3.04 -1.52 -15.01
C SER A 305 -2.08 -1.82 -16.17
N ILE A 306 -2.57 -2.51 -17.22
CA ILE A 306 -1.77 -2.77 -18.43
C ILE A 306 -1.40 -1.46 -19.13
N LEU A 307 -2.34 -0.52 -19.25
CA LEU A 307 -2.09 0.79 -19.85
C LEU A 307 -1.04 1.58 -19.07
N SER A 308 -1.10 1.56 -17.73
CA SER A 308 -0.09 2.16 -16.86
C SER A 308 1.31 1.56 -17.13
N SER A 309 1.39 0.23 -17.22
CA SER A 309 2.65 -0.48 -17.54
C SER A 309 3.18 -0.09 -18.93
N LEU A 310 2.29 0.07 -19.91
CA LEU A 310 2.63 0.52 -21.27
C LEU A 310 3.09 1.98 -21.29
N GLN A 311 2.44 2.86 -20.53
CA GLN A 311 2.84 4.27 -20.41
C GLN A 311 4.21 4.39 -19.73
N GLN A 312 4.45 3.61 -18.67
CA GLN A 312 5.73 3.56 -17.99
C GLN A 312 6.86 3.11 -18.93
N SER A 313 6.60 2.08 -19.74
CA SER A 313 7.55 1.60 -20.76
C SER A 313 7.87 2.64 -21.83
N GLN A 314 6.88 3.43 -22.25
CA GLN A 314 7.10 4.54 -23.19
C GLN A 314 7.89 5.68 -22.56
N GLN A 315 7.59 6.04 -21.30
CA GLN A 315 8.27 7.13 -20.59
C GLN A 315 9.72 6.81 -20.29
N SER A 316 10.05 5.56 -19.94
CA SER A 316 11.42 5.13 -19.68
C SER A 316 12.23 4.91 -20.96
N GLY A 317 11.57 4.75 -22.11
CA GLY A 317 12.20 4.29 -23.34
C GLY A 317 12.64 2.82 -23.30
N ASP A 318 12.27 2.07 -22.25
CA ASP A 318 12.61 0.67 -22.05
C ASP A 318 11.38 -0.21 -22.35
N PRO A 319 11.34 -0.91 -23.51
CA PRO A 319 10.23 -1.78 -23.89
C PRO A 319 10.05 -3.00 -22.95
N SER A 320 11.07 -3.39 -22.16
CA SER A 320 10.95 -4.53 -21.23
C SER A 320 10.02 -4.22 -20.04
N GLN A 321 9.83 -2.93 -19.72
CA GLN A 321 9.00 -2.48 -18.61
C GLN A 321 7.52 -2.86 -18.77
N LEU A 322 7.02 -2.98 -20.01
CA LEU A 322 5.66 -3.43 -20.26
C LEU A 322 5.46 -4.85 -19.74
N SER A 323 6.29 -5.79 -20.19
CA SER A 323 6.21 -7.19 -19.76
C SER A 323 6.46 -7.31 -18.26
N LEU A 324 7.38 -6.50 -17.71
CA LEU A 324 7.65 -6.49 -16.28
C LEU A 324 6.44 -6.02 -15.44
N GLY A 325 5.79 -4.91 -15.82
CA GLY A 325 4.62 -4.39 -15.12
C GLY A 325 3.43 -5.35 -15.15
N ILE A 326 3.25 -6.06 -16.28
CA ILE A 326 2.26 -7.14 -16.39
C ILE A 326 2.61 -8.30 -15.45
N LEU A 327 3.87 -8.74 -15.38
CA LEU A 327 4.29 -9.81 -14.48
C LEU A 327 4.11 -9.43 -13.00
N GLN A 328 4.43 -8.19 -12.62
CA GLN A 328 4.17 -7.69 -11.27
C GLN A 328 2.68 -7.68 -10.95
N SER A 329 1.84 -7.22 -11.87
CA SER A 329 0.38 -7.27 -11.72
C SER A 329 -0.11 -8.70 -11.53
N TYR A 330 0.44 -9.66 -12.28
CA TYR A 330 0.06 -11.07 -12.19
C TYR A 330 0.40 -11.63 -10.82
N SER A 331 1.59 -11.29 -10.32
CA SER A 331 2.08 -11.74 -9.01
C SER A 331 1.36 -11.10 -7.83
N ALA A 332 0.82 -9.89 -8.00
CA ALA A 332 0.02 -9.22 -6.98
C ALA A 332 -1.39 -9.84 -6.84
N MET A 333 -1.93 -10.42 -7.92
CA MET A 333 -3.26 -11.03 -7.91
C MET A 333 -3.32 -12.33 -7.10
N SER A 334 -4.46 -12.59 -6.44
CA SER A 334 -4.85 -13.88 -5.89
C SER A 334 -5.19 -14.88 -7.00
N ASP A 335 -5.29 -16.16 -6.66
CA ASP A 335 -5.66 -17.21 -7.63
C ASP A 335 -7.05 -16.96 -8.20
N GLU A 336 -7.99 -16.48 -7.38
CA GLU A 336 -9.34 -16.16 -7.80
C GLU A 336 -9.40 -14.93 -8.69
N GLU A 337 -8.57 -13.90 -8.41
CA GLU A 337 -8.45 -12.72 -9.27
C GLU A 337 -7.89 -13.08 -10.65
N ARG A 338 -6.90 -13.97 -10.68
CA ARG A 338 -6.35 -14.48 -11.95
C ARG A 338 -7.37 -15.30 -12.72
N GLN A 339 -8.14 -16.15 -12.02
CA GLN A 339 -9.22 -16.92 -12.61
C GLN A 339 -10.31 -16.00 -13.20
N ALA A 340 -10.77 -15.02 -12.44
CA ALA A 340 -11.80 -14.07 -12.85
C ALA A 340 -11.33 -13.20 -14.03
N SER A 341 -10.05 -12.82 -14.07
CA SER A 341 -9.48 -11.98 -15.13
C SER A 341 -9.00 -12.79 -16.35
N GLY A 342 -9.00 -14.12 -16.29
CA GLY A 342 -8.47 -14.99 -17.34
C GLY A 342 -6.94 -14.97 -17.47
N TRP A 343 -6.22 -14.56 -16.42
CA TRP A 343 -4.76 -14.48 -16.40
C TRP A 343 -4.18 -15.86 -16.10
N THR A 344 -3.88 -16.61 -17.17
CA THR A 344 -3.37 -17.99 -17.06
C THR A 344 -1.86 -18.05 -16.80
N THR A 345 -1.39 -19.20 -16.33
CA THR A 345 0.05 -19.50 -16.25
C THR A 345 0.73 -19.42 -17.62
N ALA A 346 0.05 -19.83 -18.69
CA ALA A 346 0.56 -19.71 -20.05
C ALA A 346 0.71 -18.25 -20.51
N PHE A 347 -0.23 -17.38 -20.13
CA PHE A 347 -0.12 -15.94 -20.37
C PHE A 347 1.10 -15.35 -19.66
N ARG A 348 1.26 -15.68 -18.36
CA ARG A 348 2.43 -15.30 -17.57
C ARG A 348 3.73 -15.78 -18.21
N ASP A 349 3.81 -17.04 -18.63
CA ASP A 349 5.02 -17.62 -19.23
C ASP A 349 5.37 -16.94 -20.55
N SER A 350 4.35 -16.59 -21.35
CA SER A 350 4.53 -15.80 -22.58
C SER A 350 5.09 -14.40 -22.27
N MET A 351 4.64 -13.76 -21.20
CA MET A 351 5.17 -12.46 -20.74
C MET A 351 6.62 -12.56 -20.25
N VAL A 352 6.99 -13.66 -19.58
CA VAL A 352 8.40 -13.92 -19.22
C VAL A 352 9.27 -14.07 -20.48
N GLN A 353 8.80 -14.79 -21.49
CA GLN A 353 9.53 -14.95 -22.76
C GLN A 353 9.69 -13.61 -23.48
N SER A 354 8.61 -12.81 -23.56
CA SER A 354 8.65 -11.45 -24.11
C SER A 354 9.68 -10.59 -23.38
N TYR A 355 9.64 -10.57 -22.05
CA TYR A 355 10.60 -9.83 -21.23
C TYR A 355 12.06 -10.21 -21.55
N LYS A 356 12.35 -11.53 -21.61
CA LYS A 356 13.70 -12.03 -21.89
C LYS A 356 14.17 -11.66 -23.30
N ALA A 357 13.29 -11.80 -24.30
CA ALA A 357 13.60 -11.45 -25.68
C ALA A 357 13.92 -9.95 -25.80
N THR A 358 13.07 -9.09 -25.23
CA THR A 358 13.26 -7.64 -25.26
C THR A 358 14.52 -7.21 -24.51
N SER A 359 14.75 -7.75 -23.31
CA SER A 359 15.96 -7.46 -22.52
C SER A 359 17.24 -7.86 -23.25
N ASN A 360 17.24 -9.00 -23.95
CA ASN A 360 18.40 -9.44 -24.75
C ASN A 360 18.66 -8.54 -25.96
N ILE A 361 17.61 -8.08 -26.64
CA ILE A 361 17.76 -7.11 -27.74
C ILE A 361 18.37 -5.80 -27.21
N LEU A 362 17.89 -5.31 -26.05
CA LEU A 362 18.42 -4.10 -25.45
C LEU A 362 19.89 -4.25 -25.04
N SER A 363 20.30 -5.38 -24.47
CA SER A 363 21.71 -5.60 -24.11
C SER A 363 22.62 -5.61 -25.35
N ILE A 364 22.17 -6.23 -26.45
CA ILE A 364 22.91 -6.21 -27.73
C ILE A 364 23.06 -4.77 -28.26
N LEU A 365 22.02 -3.95 -28.15
CA LEU A 365 22.01 -2.58 -28.65
C LEU A 365 22.83 -1.62 -27.79
N GLN A 366 22.90 -1.86 -26.48
CA GLN A 366 23.65 -1.01 -25.53
C GLN A 366 25.15 -1.30 -25.53
N GLY A 367 25.58 -2.42 -26.13
CA GLY A 367 26.97 -2.87 -26.14
C GLY A 367 27.33 -3.50 -24.78
N SER A 368 27.83 -4.74 -24.84
CA SER A 368 28.18 -5.59 -23.70
C SER A 368 28.89 -4.90 -22.54
#